data_AF-A0A4V5PSW3-F1
#
_entry.id   AF-A0A4V5PSW3-F1
#
_cell.length_a   1.000
_cell.length_b   1.000
_cell.length_c   1.000
_cell.angle_alpha   90.00
_cell.angle_beta   90.00
_cell.angle_gamma   90.00
#
_symmetry.space_group_name_H-M   'P 1'
#
loop_
_entity.id
_entity.type
_entity.pdbx_description
1 polymer ?
#
loop_
_entity_poly.entity_id
_entity_poly.type
_entity_poly.pdbx_seq_one_letter_code
_entity_poly.pdbx_strand_id
1 'polypeptide(L)'
;MRPLGFFPRALLALAFGSPLLCALPAHAAAPKDAQAEKAITQAMDVDYLETKFDQAEKRLRTAIDACGADKCTPSVKARALVALGVVLAGGKKQLEDAREVFVEALTLDKSAKPDEDMSSGEVKYAYENARKQLKLDGAPAAGGQAAPSGQGITHTAPAEQRVDTPLPLYVRLAPELLQDAKKVTVTFLAPGAGDWKTLVMKKVGEFGFGINVPCTDVTKEGKLDYYITITDADGAIVTGAGSRAQPLSTAIKARIEGEPPSWPGFAPPELCVKVESGPRQCLDDNQCNAGYACISGECTKRPDAFEEPKDTGPRKNWVSLTIAPDISIFSGQDVCSVDGQEREHFVCVREDGSRYLGAPTPGVANNVSGGLALSTIRVMAGYDRLFLDNILAGVRIGFAFRTSSADEASFLPVHAELRGTYFIGKNPFASIGARPFVFAAAGLAQIDTPVNVEVLEDGVACGAANPADQNSPCTKPGNPTYEGSRVEPRVQSLKAYKQAGQGFLALGGGLQYAPLERVAISVGLRANVTLPVVTFVLTPEVGATIGF
;
A
#
# COMPACT_ATOMS: atom_id res chain seq x y z
N MET A 1 24.18 23.45 -55.13
CA MET A 1 25.25 23.34 -56.15
C MET A 1 26.28 22.33 -55.65
N ARG A 2 26.53 21.28 -56.44
CA ARG A 2 27.62 20.27 -56.31
C ARG A 2 28.98 20.94 -56.65
N PRO A 3 30.20 20.32 -56.56
CA PRO A 3 30.63 19.01 -56.00
C PRO A 3 32.11 18.92 -55.43
N LEU A 4 32.54 17.68 -55.08
CA LEU A 4 33.82 16.98 -55.46
C LEU A 4 35.19 17.27 -54.78
N GLY A 5 35.90 16.17 -54.44
CA GLY A 5 37.38 16.06 -54.34
C GLY A 5 37.89 14.93 -53.42
N PHE A 6 38.05 13.67 -53.87
CA PHE A 6 39.28 12.99 -54.38
C PHE A 6 40.32 12.56 -53.29
N PHE A 7 40.44 11.26 -52.93
CA PHE A 7 41.38 10.17 -53.37
C PHE A 7 42.90 10.43 -53.10
N PRO A 8 43.79 9.43 -52.79
CA PRO A 8 43.97 8.08 -53.39
C PRO A 8 44.14 6.91 -52.36
N ARG A 9 43.81 5.62 -52.62
CA ARG A 9 44.42 4.56 -53.47
C ARG A 9 45.88 4.16 -53.14
N ALA A 10 46.05 3.01 -52.49
CA ALA A 10 47.23 2.15 -52.60
C ALA A 10 46.79 0.66 -52.65
N LEU A 11 47.46 -0.09 -53.51
CA LEU A 11 47.21 -1.46 -53.98
C LEU A 11 48.17 -2.47 -53.30
N LEU A 12 47.90 -3.77 -53.53
CA LEU A 12 48.67 -5.01 -53.24
C LEU A 12 48.47 -5.63 -51.83
N ALA A 13 48.30 -6.94 -51.63
CA ALA A 13 48.49 -8.11 -52.50
C ALA A 13 47.59 -9.28 -52.07
N LEU A 14 47.26 -10.16 -53.02
CA LEU A 14 46.58 -11.46 -52.84
C LEU A 14 47.45 -12.45 -52.06
N ALA A 15 46.86 -13.12 -51.06
CA ALA A 15 47.27 -14.45 -50.62
C ALA A 15 46.01 -15.32 -50.45
N PHE A 16 45.97 -16.41 -51.21
CA PHE A 16 44.94 -17.44 -51.14
C PHE A 16 44.95 -18.14 -49.77
N GLY A 17 43.83 -18.11 -49.08
CA GLY A 17 43.58 -18.91 -47.87
C GLY A 17 42.08 -19.14 -47.75
N SER A 18 41.63 -20.33 -48.14
CA SER A 18 40.23 -20.77 -48.03
C SER A 18 39.83 -20.89 -46.56
N PRO A 19 38.81 -20.15 -46.05
CA PRO A 19 38.19 -20.46 -44.79
C PRO A 19 36.91 -21.25 -45.06
N LEU A 20 36.94 -22.48 -44.57
CA LEU A 20 35.80 -23.36 -44.32
C LEU A 20 34.61 -22.52 -43.79
N LEU A 21 33.52 -22.43 -44.56
CA LEU A 21 32.25 -21.91 -44.07
C LEU A 21 31.76 -22.83 -42.94
N CYS A 22 31.98 -22.44 -41.70
CA CYS A 22 31.19 -22.95 -40.58
C CYS A 22 29.78 -22.36 -40.71
N ALA A 23 28.86 -23.11 -41.31
CA ALA A 23 27.44 -22.87 -41.17
C ALA A 23 27.09 -22.95 -39.67
N LEU A 24 26.76 -21.80 -39.07
CA LEU A 24 26.12 -21.77 -37.77
C LEU A 24 24.78 -22.51 -37.89
N PRO A 25 24.40 -23.37 -36.93
CA PRO A 25 23.11 -24.03 -36.96
C PRO A 25 22.01 -22.97 -36.83
N ALA A 26 21.30 -22.71 -37.93
CA ALA A 26 20.02 -22.02 -37.89
C ALA A 26 19.06 -22.88 -37.04
N HIS A 27 18.77 -22.43 -35.83
CA HIS A 27 17.75 -23.06 -35.00
C HIS A 27 16.40 -22.81 -35.69
N ALA A 28 15.87 -23.83 -36.37
CA ALA A 28 14.57 -23.75 -37.00
C ALA A 28 13.51 -23.42 -35.93
N ALA A 29 12.77 -22.32 -36.12
CA ALA A 29 11.65 -21.96 -35.25
C ALA A 29 10.61 -23.09 -35.27
N ALA A 30 10.15 -23.50 -34.08
CA ALA A 30 9.14 -24.55 -34.00
C ALA A 30 7.75 -24.01 -34.39
N PRO A 31 6.82 -24.87 -34.83
CA PRO A 31 5.55 -24.46 -35.43
C PRO A 31 4.67 -23.54 -34.57
N LYS A 32 4.85 -23.54 -33.25
CA LYS A 32 4.07 -22.73 -32.29
C LYS A 32 4.85 -21.62 -31.60
N ASP A 33 6.13 -21.42 -31.93
CA ASP A 33 6.97 -20.42 -31.27
C ASP A 33 6.38 -19.01 -31.37
N ALA A 34 6.01 -18.56 -32.58
CA ALA A 34 5.41 -17.24 -32.78
C ALA A 34 4.08 -17.05 -32.03
N GLN A 35 3.30 -18.13 -31.87
CA GLN A 35 2.05 -18.07 -31.11
C GLN A 35 2.33 -17.95 -29.61
N ALA A 36 3.29 -18.70 -29.09
CA ALA A 36 3.69 -18.65 -27.68
C ALA A 36 4.30 -17.28 -27.33
N GLU A 37 5.18 -16.72 -28.17
CA GLU A 37 5.74 -15.37 -27.98
C GLU A 37 4.64 -14.31 -27.89
N LYS A 38 3.69 -14.34 -28.82
CA LYS A 38 2.56 -13.39 -28.80
C LYS A 38 1.72 -13.53 -27.53
N ALA A 39 1.54 -14.75 -27.03
CA ALA A 39 0.82 -15.01 -25.79
C ALA A 39 1.59 -14.49 -24.57
N ILE A 40 2.91 -14.63 -24.54
CA ILE A 40 3.79 -14.09 -23.49
C ILE A 40 3.69 -12.56 -23.47
N THR A 41 3.92 -11.89 -24.60
CA THR A 41 3.83 -10.42 -24.71
C THR A 41 2.46 -9.92 -24.25
N GLN A 42 1.37 -10.51 -24.72
CA GLN A 42 0.04 -10.08 -24.31
C GLN A 42 -0.23 -10.35 -22.82
N ALA A 43 0.27 -11.45 -22.26
CA ALA A 43 0.10 -11.76 -20.85
C ALA A 43 0.90 -10.80 -19.97
N MET A 44 2.15 -10.48 -20.32
CA MET A 44 3.05 -9.69 -19.48
C MET A 44 2.90 -8.18 -19.69
N ASP A 45 2.75 -7.73 -20.94
CA ASP A 45 2.76 -6.29 -21.27
C ASP A 45 1.36 -5.66 -21.24
N VAL A 46 0.32 -6.48 -21.18
CA VAL A 46 -1.07 -6.00 -21.11
C VAL A 46 -1.77 -6.60 -19.90
N ASP A 47 -1.98 -7.91 -19.88
CA ASP A 47 -2.86 -8.51 -18.86
C ASP A 47 -2.25 -8.34 -17.45
N TYR A 48 -0.93 -8.53 -17.28
CA TYR A 48 -0.24 -8.37 -16.00
C TYR A 48 -0.12 -6.90 -15.58
N LEU A 49 0.25 -5.98 -16.49
CA LEU A 49 0.33 -4.55 -16.20
C LEU A 49 -1.03 -3.92 -15.87
N GLU A 50 -2.11 -4.43 -16.48
CA GLU A 50 -3.48 -4.03 -16.16
C GLU A 50 -4.07 -4.80 -14.96
N THR A 51 -3.25 -5.56 -14.21
CA THR A 51 -3.62 -6.34 -13.02
C THR A 51 -4.65 -7.46 -13.26
N LYS A 52 -4.82 -7.91 -14.50
CA LYS A 52 -5.70 -9.02 -14.91
C LYS A 52 -5.00 -10.37 -14.77
N PHE A 53 -4.54 -10.70 -13.56
CA PHE A 53 -3.68 -11.86 -13.30
C PHE A 53 -4.31 -13.21 -13.68
N ASP A 54 -5.62 -13.39 -13.48
CA ASP A 54 -6.32 -14.62 -13.90
C ASP A 54 -6.32 -14.80 -15.42
N GLN A 55 -6.40 -13.69 -16.17
CA GLN A 55 -6.35 -13.72 -17.64
C GLN A 55 -4.93 -14.00 -18.14
N ALA A 56 -3.92 -13.37 -17.52
CA ALA A 56 -2.52 -13.62 -17.81
C ALA A 56 -2.15 -15.10 -17.55
N GLU A 57 -2.53 -15.64 -16.40
CA GLU A 57 -2.32 -17.06 -16.05
C GLU A 57 -2.98 -17.99 -17.08
N LYS A 58 -4.28 -17.79 -17.35
CA LYS A 58 -5.03 -18.63 -18.30
C LYS A 58 -4.40 -18.59 -19.69
N ARG A 59 -3.96 -17.41 -20.15
CA ARG A 59 -3.32 -17.23 -21.46
C ARG A 59 -1.99 -17.97 -21.53
N LEU A 60 -1.15 -17.84 -20.52
CA LEU A 60 0.16 -18.48 -20.45
C LEU A 60 0.03 -20.01 -20.37
N ARG A 61 -0.87 -20.54 -19.53
CA ARG A 61 -1.14 -21.99 -19.47
C ARG A 61 -1.63 -22.52 -20.81
N THR A 62 -2.57 -21.83 -21.47
CA THR A 62 -3.06 -22.22 -22.80
C THR A 62 -1.94 -22.25 -23.84
N ALA A 63 -1.00 -21.30 -23.78
CA ALA A 63 0.16 -21.26 -24.67
C ALA A 63 1.14 -22.41 -24.40
N ILE A 64 1.44 -22.69 -23.13
CA ILE A 64 2.29 -23.80 -22.69
C ILE A 64 1.69 -25.15 -23.12
N ASP A 65 0.38 -25.33 -22.94
CA ASP A 65 -0.33 -26.55 -23.35
C ASP A 65 -0.30 -26.72 -24.87
N ALA A 66 -0.48 -25.63 -25.62
CA ALA A 66 -0.41 -25.64 -27.09
C ALA A 66 1.00 -25.99 -27.61
N CYS A 67 2.05 -25.71 -26.83
CA CYS A 67 3.41 -26.12 -27.13
C CYS A 67 3.62 -27.64 -27.02
N GLY A 68 2.85 -28.34 -26.19
CA GLY A 68 2.99 -29.78 -26.00
C GLY A 68 4.42 -30.21 -25.66
N ALA A 69 4.86 -31.34 -26.22
CA ALA A 69 6.22 -31.85 -26.03
C ALA A 69 7.25 -31.20 -26.98
N ASP A 70 6.86 -30.89 -28.22
CA ASP A 70 7.79 -30.60 -29.32
C ASP A 70 7.33 -29.46 -30.27
N LYS A 71 6.17 -28.83 -30.02
CA LYS A 71 5.64 -27.81 -30.94
C LYS A 71 6.22 -26.41 -30.69
N CYS A 72 6.87 -26.20 -29.55
CA CYS A 72 7.67 -25.01 -29.27
C CYS A 72 9.12 -25.40 -28.98
N THR A 73 10.05 -24.52 -29.31
CA THR A 73 11.45 -24.66 -28.90
C THR A 73 11.56 -24.63 -27.37
N PRO A 74 12.52 -25.37 -26.76
CA PRO A 74 12.69 -25.40 -25.30
C PRO A 74 12.84 -24.01 -24.68
N SER A 75 13.54 -23.09 -25.36
CA SER A 75 13.75 -21.72 -24.88
C SER A 75 12.46 -20.89 -24.87
N VAL A 76 11.61 -21.01 -25.91
CA VAL A 76 10.30 -20.32 -25.95
C VAL A 76 9.36 -20.87 -24.88
N LYS A 77 9.31 -22.20 -24.72
CA LYS A 77 8.50 -22.83 -23.67
C LYS A 77 8.99 -22.45 -22.27
N ALA A 78 10.31 -22.40 -22.06
CA ALA A 78 10.90 -21.95 -20.81
C ALA A 78 10.56 -20.49 -20.51
N ARG A 79 10.57 -19.59 -21.50
CA ARG A 79 10.14 -18.19 -21.33
C ARG A 79 8.66 -18.07 -20.97
N ALA A 80 7.78 -18.88 -21.58
CA ALA A 80 6.37 -18.92 -21.20
C ALA A 80 6.16 -19.39 -19.76
N LEU A 81 6.93 -20.40 -19.32
CA LEU A 81 6.92 -20.88 -17.94
C LEU A 81 7.48 -19.82 -16.97
N VAL A 82 8.59 -19.15 -17.30
CA VAL A 82 9.12 -18.03 -16.49
C VAL A 82 8.06 -16.94 -16.33
N ALA A 83 7.40 -16.52 -17.41
CA ALA A 83 6.32 -15.54 -17.36
C ALA A 83 5.17 -16.01 -16.46
N LEU A 84 4.77 -17.29 -16.56
CA LEU A 84 3.75 -17.87 -15.70
C LEU A 84 4.17 -17.85 -14.22
N GLY A 85 5.43 -18.17 -13.92
CA GLY A 85 6.00 -18.08 -12.58
C GLY A 85 5.96 -16.65 -12.02
N VAL A 86 6.22 -15.63 -12.86
CA VAL A 86 6.09 -14.21 -12.48
C VAL A 86 4.65 -13.85 -12.15
N VAL A 87 3.67 -14.28 -12.95
CA VAL A 87 2.24 -14.04 -12.67
C VAL A 87 1.82 -14.70 -11.35
N LEU A 88 2.21 -15.95 -11.15
CA LEU A 88 1.87 -16.73 -9.95
C LEU A 88 2.49 -16.12 -8.69
N ALA A 89 3.78 -15.81 -8.71
CA ALA A 89 4.47 -15.25 -7.54
C ALA A 89 4.16 -13.76 -7.32
N GLY A 90 4.34 -12.94 -8.35
CA GLY A 90 4.20 -11.49 -8.27
C GLY A 90 2.75 -11.02 -8.18
N GLY A 91 1.90 -11.53 -9.06
CA GLY A 91 0.49 -11.11 -9.17
C GLY A 91 -0.46 -11.86 -8.23
N LYS A 92 -0.29 -13.18 -8.09
CA LYS A 92 -1.23 -14.03 -7.34
C LYS A 92 -0.74 -14.48 -5.96
N LYS A 93 0.53 -14.21 -5.63
CA LYS A 93 1.19 -14.62 -4.36
C LYS A 93 1.13 -16.14 -4.11
N GLN A 94 1.10 -16.95 -5.17
CA GLN A 94 1.11 -18.41 -5.16
C GLN A 94 2.55 -18.92 -5.32
N LEU A 95 3.35 -18.81 -4.27
CA LEU A 95 4.80 -19.02 -4.32
C LEU A 95 5.21 -20.47 -4.63
N GLU A 96 4.43 -21.45 -4.15
CA GLU A 96 4.69 -22.87 -4.40
C GLU A 96 4.46 -23.24 -5.87
N ASP A 97 3.31 -22.84 -6.42
CA ASP A 97 2.98 -23.08 -7.83
C ASP A 97 3.97 -22.33 -8.75
N ALA A 98 4.38 -21.12 -8.37
CA ALA A 98 5.42 -20.37 -9.08
C ALA A 98 6.77 -21.11 -9.07
N ARG A 99 7.19 -21.67 -7.92
CA ARG A 99 8.43 -22.46 -7.82
C ARG A 99 8.38 -23.68 -8.72
N GLU A 100 7.28 -24.44 -8.71
CA GLU A 100 7.11 -25.62 -9.56
C GLU A 100 7.26 -25.27 -11.04
N VAL A 101 6.63 -24.18 -11.47
CA VAL A 101 6.71 -23.67 -12.84
C VAL A 101 8.14 -23.20 -13.18
N PHE A 102 8.84 -22.53 -12.25
CA PHE A 102 10.24 -22.15 -12.46
C PHE A 102 11.18 -23.36 -12.55
N VAL A 103 10.92 -24.44 -11.79
CA VAL A 103 11.68 -25.70 -11.93
C VAL A 103 11.48 -26.30 -13.32
N GLU A 104 10.25 -26.29 -13.83
CA GLU A 104 9.97 -26.77 -15.20
C GLU A 104 10.70 -25.90 -16.24
N ALA A 105 10.65 -24.57 -16.09
CA ALA A 105 11.36 -23.65 -16.97
C ALA A 105 12.87 -23.91 -17.01
N LEU A 106 13.50 -24.03 -15.82
CA LEU A 106 14.94 -24.25 -15.67
C LEU A 106 15.40 -25.66 -16.08
N THR A 107 14.48 -26.63 -16.10
CA THR A 107 14.73 -27.96 -16.65
C THR A 107 14.82 -27.91 -18.18
N LEU A 108 14.02 -27.06 -18.82
CA LEU A 108 14.01 -26.85 -20.27
C LEU A 108 15.15 -25.94 -20.74
N ASP A 109 15.42 -24.86 -20.00
CA ASP A 109 16.48 -23.90 -20.26
C ASP A 109 17.09 -23.41 -18.95
N LYS A 110 18.29 -23.92 -18.63
CA LYS A 110 19.01 -23.58 -17.39
C LYS A 110 19.41 -22.11 -17.27
N SER A 111 19.33 -21.35 -18.36
CA SER A 111 19.66 -19.92 -18.41
C SER A 111 18.42 -19.01 -18.31
N ALA A 112 17.21 -19.58 -18.36
CA ALA A 112 15.97 -18.84 -18.31
C ALA A 112 15.84 -18.09 -16.98
N LYS A 113 15.63 -16.77 -17.04
CA LYS A 113 15.50 -15.90 -15.87
C LYS A 113 14.30 -14.96 -16.00
N PRO A 114 13.62 -14.60 -14.90
CA PRO A 114 12.64 -13.52 -14.90
C PRO A 114 13.26 -12.19 -15.36
N ASP A 115 12.44 -11.32 -15.95
CA ASP A 115 12.84 -9.95 -16.23
C ASP A 115 13.12 -9.21 -14.91
N GLU A 116 14.16 -8.37 -14.88
CA GLU A 116 14.56 -7.63 -13.69
C GLU A 116 13.47 -6.64 -13.26
N ASP A 117 12.79 -6.01 -14.23
CA ASP A 117 11.71 -5.05 -13.97
C ASP A 117 10.45 -5.71 -13.39
N MET A 118 10.32 -7.03 -13.55
CA MET A 118 9.20 -7.84 -13.05
C MET A 118 9.61 -8.77 -11.90
N SER A 119 10.85 -8.65 -11.41
CA SER A 119 11.40 -9.48 -10.34
C SER A 119 11.17 -8.86 -8.96
N SER A 120 9.91 -8.86 -8.51
CA SER A 120 9.57 -8.52 -7.12
C SER A 120 10.23 -9.47 -6.12
N GLY A 121 10.22 -9.12 -4.82
CA GLY A 121 10.81 -9.97 -3.77
C GLY A 121 10.27 -11.40 -3.79
N GLU A 122 8.97 -11.56 -4.05
CA GLU A 122 8.30 -12.86 -4.15
C GLU A 122 8.72 -13.66 -5.39
N VAL A 123 8.91 -12.99 -6.53
CA VAL A 123 9.39 -13.61 -7.77
C VAL A 123 10.82 -14.09 -7.61
N LYS A 124 11.69 -13.26 -7.03
CA LYS A 124 13.09 -13.62 -6.72
C LYS A 124 13.14 -14.83 -5.79
N TYR A 125 12.34 -14.81 -4.72
CA TYR A 125 12.25 -15.91 -3.78
C TYR A 125 11.85 -17.23 -4.46
N ALA A 126 10.76 -17.26 -5.23
CA ALA A 126 10.30 -18.48 -5.90
C ALA A 126 11.32 -18.99 -6.94
N TYR A 127 11.93 -18.09 -7.72
CA TYR A 127 12.90 -18.43 -8.76
C TYR A 127 14.23 -18.97 -8.18
N GLU A 128 14.77 -18.34 -7.13
CA GLU A 128 16.00 -18.80 -6.50
C GLU A 128 15.83 -20.18 -5.84
N ASN A 129 14.68 -20.46 -5.22
CA ASN A 129 14.41 -21.79 -4.68
C ASN A 129 14.30 -22.87 -5.78
N ALA A 130 13.76 -22.52 -6.95
CA ALA A 130 13.76 -23.43 -8.10
C ALA A 130 15.18 -23.73 -8.59
N ARG A 131 16.07 -22.73 -8.65
CA ARG A 131 17.49 -22.93 -8.99
C ARG A 131 18.23 -23.81 -7.97
N LYS A 132 17.99 -23.58 -6.68
CA LYS A 132 18.54 -24.41 -5.59
C LYS A 132 18.10 -25.87 -5.72
N GLN A 133 16.82 -26.12 -6.00
CA GLN A 133 16.29 -27.47 -6.20
C GLN A 133 16.98 -28.21 -7.35
N LEU A 134 17.32 -27.49 -8.43
CA LEU A 134 18.03 -28.05 -9.59
C LEU A 134 19.56 -28.00 -9.47
N LYS A 135 20.09 -27.51 -8.33
CA LYS A 135 21.54 -27.37 -8.07
C LYS A 135 22.27 -26.56 -9.15
N LEU A 136 21.66 -25.47 -9.63
CA LEU A 136 22.19 -24.65 -10.73
C LEU A 136 23.13 -23.50 -10.28
N ASP A 137 23.68 -23.55 -9.06
CA ASP A 137 24.43 -22.43 -8.47
C ASP A 137 25.95 -22.65 -8.42
N GLY A 138 26.69 -21.69 -8.98
CA GLY A 138 28.12 -21.44 -8.73
C GLY A 138 28.31 -20.08 -8.04
N ALA A 139 28.57 -20.12 -6.73
CA ALA A 139 29.03 -19.08 -5.78
C ALA A 139 28.07 -17.96 -5.30
N PRO A 140 28.20 -17.47 -4.03
CA PRO A 140 28.38 -18.18 -2.77
C PRO A 140 27.07 -18.23 -1.94
N ALA A 141 27.03 -19.18 -1.02
CA ALA A 141 25.85 -19.64 -0.30
C ALA A 141 25.28 -18.65 0.74
N ALA A 142 23.97 -18.43 0.67
CA ALA A 142 23.11 -18.42 1.85
C ALA A 142 22.25 -19.70 1.76
N GLY A 143 22.62 -20.68 2.58
CA GLY A 143 22.21 -22.08 2.46
C GLY A 143 20.70 -22.29 2.49
N GLY A 144 20.16 -22.77 1.38
CA GLY A 144 18.88 -23.48 1.35
C GLY A 144 19.16 -24.95 1.06
N GLN A 145 19.46 -25.73 2.11
CA GLN A 145 19.26 -27.17 2.06
C GLN A 145 17.75 -27.42 1.91
N ALA A 146 17.38 -28.52 1.25
CA ALA A 146 16.02 -29.04 1.33
C ALA A 146 15.59 -29.04 2.81
N ALA A 147 14.43 -28.44 3.12
CA ALA A 147 13.91 -28.42 4.48
C ALA A 147 14.00 -29.86 5.03
N PRO A 148 14.84 -30.12 6.05
CA PRO A 148 14.86 -31.42 6.67
C PRO A 148 13.51 -31.58 7.33
N SER A 149 12.71 -32.52 6.83
CA SER A 149 11.44 -32.91 7.45
C SER A 149 11.64 -33.05 8.96
N GLY A 150 10.98 -32.20 9.74
CA GLY A 150 10.95 -32.32 11.20
C GLY A 150 12.08 -31.70 12.01
N GLN A 151 13.06 -30.96 11.44
CA GLN A 151 14.04 -30.28 12.32
C GLN A 151 13.37 -29.14 13.11
N GLY A 152 13.49 -29.24 14.43
CA GLY A 152 12.95 -28.27 15.39
C GLY A 152 11.42 -28.24 15.48
N ILE A 153 10.70 -29.13 14.81
CA ILE A 153 9.24 -29.22 14.96
C ILE A 153 8.81 -30.59 15.45
N THR A 154 7.75 -30.63 16.25
CA THR A 154 7.09 -31.86 16.68
C THR A 154 5.62 -31.80 16.30
N HIS A 155 5.20 -32.70 15.42
CA HIS A 155 3.83 -32.85 14.97
C HIS A 155 3.46 -34.34 14.92
N THR A 156 2.30 -34.68 15.48
CA THR A 156 1.72 -36.02 15.39
C THR A 156 0.49 -35.94 14.54
N ALA A 157 0.50 -36.62 13.39
CA ALA A 157 -0.65 -36.65 12.50
C ALA A 157 -1.79 -37.45 13.15
N PRO A 158 -3.01 -36.89 13.27
CA PRO A 158 -4.17 -37.66 13.70
C PRO A 158 -4.38 -38.85 12.75
N ALA A 159 -4.50 -40.06 13.28
CA ALA A 159 -4.73 -41.25 12.47
C ALA A 159 -6.10 -41.21 11.79
N GLU A 160 -7.11 -40.75 12.53
CA GLU A 160 -8.50 -40.69 12.07
C GLU A 160 -9.29 -39.58 12.74
N GLN A 161 -10.39 -39.17 12.09
CA GLN A 161 -11.39 -38.26 12.64
C GLN A 161 -12.78 -38.66 12.12
N ARG A 162 -13.81 -38.39 12.92
CA ARG A 162 -15.19 -38.66 12.53
C ARG A 162 -15.69 -37.61 11.51
N VAL A 163 -16.48 -38.05 10.53
CA VAL A 163 -17.22 -37.14 9.63
C VAL A 163 -18.00 -36.10 10.42
N ASP A 164 -18.08 -34.89 9.88
CA ASP A 164 -18.75 -33.74 10.50
C ASP A 164 -18.14 -33.33 11.86
N THR A 165 -16.91 -33.72 12.18
CA THR A 165 -16.19 -33.22 13.38
C THR A 165 -14.95 -32.44 12.93
N PRO A 166 -14.68 -31.22 13.43
CA PRO A 166 -13.49 -30.47 13.03
C PRO A 166 -12.22 -31.30 13.26
N LEU A 167 -11.26 -31.25 12.35
CA LEU A 167 -9.98 -31.96 12.51
C LEU A 167 -8.94 -31.03 13.16
N PRO A 168 -8.59 -31.22 14.44
CA PRO A 168 -7.57 -30.42 15.10
C PRO A 168 -6.17 -30.84 14.65
N LEU A 169 -5.41 -29.88 14.15
CA LEU A 169 -4.01 -30.03 13.79
C LEU A 169 -3.17 -29.13 14.68
N TYR A 170 -2.10 -29.69 15.25
CA TYR A 170 -1.21 -29.00 16.18
C TYR A 170 0.25 -29.31 15.87
N VAL A 171 1.10 -28.29 15.85
CA VAL A 171 2.55 -28.42 15.72
C VAL A 171 3.23 -27.66 16.86
N ARG A 172 4.24 -28.27 17.47
CA ARG A 172 5.13 -27.60 18.43
C ARG A 172 6.43 -27.20 17.74
N LEU A 173 6.88 -25.98 17.95
CA LEU A 173 8.17 -25.48 17.51
C LEU A 173 9.16 -25.53 18.68
N ALA A 174 10.40 -25.86 18.39
CA ALA A 174 11.51 -25.74 19.31
C ALA A 174 11.76 -24.24 19.61
N PRO A 175 12.25 -23.88 20.81
CA PRO A 175 12.43 -22.49 21.22
C PRO A 175 13.25 -21.65 20.23
N GLU A 176 14.23 -22.26 19.58
CA GLU A 176 15.15 -21.61 18.63
C GLU A 176 14.40 -21.15 17.37
N LEU A 177 13.39 -21.91 16.94
CA LEU A 177 12.60 -21.58 15.75
C LEU A 177 11.55 -20.50 16.00
N LEU A 178 11.20 -20.19 17.25
CA LEU A 178 10.17 -19.18 17.55
C LEU A 178 10.59 -17.75 17.17
N GLN A 179 11.89 -17.47 17.10
CA GLN A 179 12.37 -16.15 16.70
C GLN A 179 12.23 -15.93 15.19
N ASP A 180 12.47 -16.99 14.42
CA ASP A 180 12.48 -16.97 12.96
C ASP A 180 11.09 -17.24 12.37
N ALA A 181 10.25 -18.04 13.04
CA ALA A 181 8.90 -18.34 12.59
C ALA A 181 7.97 -17.12 12.70
N LYS A 182 7.58 -16.54 11.55
CA LYS A 182 6.58 -15.45 11.49
C LYS A 182 5.20 -15.94 11.10
N LYS A 183 5.10 -17.03 10.33
CA LYS A 183 3.81 -17.57 9.90
C LYS A 183 3.86 -19.10 9.87
N VAL A 184 2.87 -19.72 10.49
CA VAL A 184 2.69 -21.18 10.45
C VAL A 184 1.39 -21.47 9.71
N THR A 185 1.44 -22.34 8.72
CA THR A 185 0.29 -22.69 7.88
C THR A 185 0.11 -24.18 7.77
N VAL A 186 -1.13 -24.62 7.62
CA VAL A 186 -1.46 -25.95 7.11
C VAL A 186 -2.10 -25.79 5.73
N THR A 187 -1.65 -26.58 4.78
CA THR A 187 -2.29 -26.70 3.46
C THR A 187 -2.84 -28.12 3.34
N PHE A 188 -4.13 -28.25 3.03
CA PHE A 188 -4.85 -29.51 3.07
C PHE A 188 -5.75 -29.73 1.84
N LEU A 189 -6.01 -31.00 1.52
CA LEU A 189 -6.93 -31.48 0.51
C LEU A 189 -7.98 -32.35 1.20
N ALA A 190 -9.22 -31.85 1.22
CA ALA A 190 -10.35 -32.54 1.82
C ALA A 190 -10.76 -33.80 1.02
N PRO A 191 -11.43 -34.78 1.67
CA PRO A 191 -11.92 -35.97 0.99
C PRO A 191 -12.82 -35.63 -0.22
N GLY A 192 -12.36 -35.98 -1.42
CA GLY A 192 -13.06 -35.73 -2.67
C GLY A 192 -13.06 -34.29 -3.16
N ALA A 193 -12.24 -33.40 -2.59
CA ALA A 193 -12.00 -32.07 -3.13
C ALA A 193 -10.98 -32.09 -4.29
N GLY A 194 -11.12 -31.15 -5.24
CA GLY A 194 -10.19 -30.99 -6.37
C GLY A 194 -9.01 -30.05 -6.08
N ASP A 195 -9.14 -29.18 -5.07
CA ASP A 195 -8.21 -28.10 -4.79
C ASP A 195 -7.72 -28.11 -3.34
N TRP A 196 -6.45 -27.74 -3.16
CA TRP A 196 -5.84 -27.57 -1.85
C TRP A 196 -6.25 -26.23 -1.22
N LYS A 197 -6.46 -26.22 0.09
CA LYS A 197 -6.82 -25.03 0.87
C LYS A 197 -5.75 -24.78 1.93
N THR A 198 -5.45 -23.52 2.20
CA THR A 198 -4.45 -23.13 3.22
C THR A 198 -5.12 -22.41 4.38
N LEU A 199 -4.80 -22.83 5.61
CA LEU A 199 -5.20 -22.18 6.85
C LEU A 199 -3.96 -21.70 7.60
N VAL A 200 -4.05 -20.52 8.21
CA VAL A 200 -3.00 -20.02 9.10
C VAL A 200 -3.22 -20.60 10.49
N MET A 201 -2.21 -21.25 11.04
CA MET A 201 -2.22 -21.79 12.39
C MET A 201 -1.97 -20.66 13.40
N LYS A 202 -2.68 -20.71 14.53
CA LYS A 202 -2.58 -19.70 15.59
C LYS A 202 -1.77 -20.24 16.75
N LYS A 203 -1.08 -19.36 17.48
CA LYS A 203 -0.26 -19.75 18.63
C LYS A 203 -1.15 -20.36 19.74
N VAL A 204 -0.78 -21.54 20.23
CA VAL A 204 -1.43 -22.29 21.32
C VAL A 204 -0.35 -22.63 22.36
N GLY A 205 -0.44 -21.99 23.53
CA GLY A 205 0.63 -22.06 24.54
C GLY A 205 1.92 -21.35 24.09
N GLU A 206 3.03 -21.67 24.75
CA GLU A 206 4.31 -20.97 24.54
C GLU A 206 5.00 -21.37 23.23
N PHE A 207 4.93 -22.67 22.89
CA PHE A 207 5.68 -23.30 21.79
C PHE A 207 4.79 -23.91 20.70
N GLY A 208 3.46 -23.87 20.87
CA GLY A 208 2.52 -24.57 20.00
C GLY A 208 1.83 -23.67 19.00
N PHE A 209 1.41 -24.25 17.88
CA PHE A 209 0.52 -23.63 16.91
C PHE A 209 -0.57 -24.64 16.54
N GLY A 210 -1.83 -24.23 16.59
CA GLY A 210 -2.99 -25.06 16.36
C GLY A 210 -3.99 -24.45 15.39
N ILE A 211 -4.70 -25.30 14.65
CA ILE A 211 -5.86 -24.91 13.83
C ILE A 211 -6.81 -26.10 13.68
N ASN A 212 -8.09 -25.82 13.45
CA ASN A 212 -9.09 -26.84 13.10
C ASN A 212 -9.36 -26.76 11.60
N VAL A 213 -9.26 -27.90 10.90
CA VAL A 213 -9.87 -28.00 9.57
C VAL A 213 -11.39 -27.94 9.75
N PRO A 214 -12.09 -27.01 9.08
CA PRO A 214 -13.51 -26.78 9.29
C PRO A 214 -14.38 -28.00 9.01
N CYS A 215 -15.47 -28.16 9.76
CA CYS A 215 -16.47 -29.23 9.54
C CYS A 215 -16.95 -29.31 8.09
N THR A 216 -17.13 -28.17 7.43
CA THR A 216 -17.58 -28.08 6.03
C THR A 216 -16.65 -28.81 5.06
N ASP A 217 -15.39 -29.01 5.45
CA ASP A 217 -14.35 -29.66 4.65
C ASP A 217 -14.10 -31.13 5.07
N VAL A 218 -14.82 -31.64 6.06
CA VAL A 218 -14.73 -33.04 6.54
C VAL A 218 -16.10 -33.72 6.58
N THR A 219 -16.95 -33.38 5.62
CA THR A 219 -18.33 -33.90 5.46
C THR A 219 -18.42 -35.24 4.74
N LYS A 220 -17.31 -35.73 4.16
CA LYS A 220 -17.25 -36.97 3.39
C LYS A 220 -16.23 -37.91 4.00
N GLU A 221 -16.54 -39.20 4.00
CA GLU A 221 -15.56 -40.24 4.31
C GLU A 221 -14.46 -40.28 3.25
N GLY A 222 -13.23 -40.57 3.69
CA GLY A 222 -12.07 -40.66 2.82
C GLY A 222 -10.81 -40.11 3.45
N LYS A 223 -9.81 -39.83 2.63
CA LYS A 223 -8.50 -39.36 3.08
C LYS A 223 -8.45 -37.84 3.04
N LEU A 224 -8.08 -37.22 4.16
CA LEU A 224 -7.68 -35.82 4.20
C LEU A 224 -6.16 -35.77 4.19
N ASP A 225 -5.61 -35.19 3.13
CA ASP A 225 -4.16 -35.02 2.95
C ASP A 225 -3.74 -33.61 3.33
N TYR A 226 -2.61 -33.43 4.01
CA TYR A 226 -2.15 -32.11 4.42
C TYR A 226 -0.63 -32.04 4.63
N TYR A 227 -0.11 -30.83 4.67
CA TYR A 227 1.24 -30.54 5.11
C TYR A 227 1.29 -29.21 5.87
N ILE A 228 2.29 -29.06 6.73
CA ILE A 228 2.48 -27.86 7.56
C ILE A 228 3.74 -27.14 7.10
N THR A 229 3.68 -25.83 6.98
CA THR A 229 4.78 -24.96 6.55
C THR A 229 4.98 -23.81 7.52
N ILE A 230 6.21 -23.63 7.97
CA ILE A 230 6.66 -22.53 8.83
C ILE A 230 7.49 -21.60 7.97
N THR A 231 7.14 -20.31 7.92
CA THR A 231 7.89 -19.29 7.17
C THR A 231 8.38 -18.16 8.04
N ASP A 232 9.46 -17.51 7.61
CA ASP A 232 10.02 -16.30 8.24
C ASP A 232 9.32 -15.01 7.78
N ALA A 233 9.91 -13.86 8.13
CA ALA A 233 9.39 -12.52 7.85
C ALA A 233 9.34 -12.20 6.35
N ASP A 234 10.23 -12.79 5.58
CA ASP A 234 10.34 -12.62 4.14
C ASP A 234 9.47 -13.66 3.39
N GLY A 235 8.72 -14.48 4.14
CA GLY A 235 7.89 -15.55 3.60
C GLY A 235 8.68 -16.79 3.22
N ALA A 236 9.97 -16.88 3.62
CA ALA A 236 10.79 -18.03 3.30
C ALA A 236 10.46 -19.23 4.18
N ILE A 237 10.30 -20.42 3.58
CA ILE A 237 10.08 -21.65 4.33
C ILE A 237 11.30 -21.98 5.18
N VAL A 238 11.13 -21.91 6.50
CA VAL A 238 12.12 -22.27 7.51
C VAL A 238 12.14 -23.79 7.71
N THR A 239 10.95 -24.40 7.86
CA THR A 239 10.78 -25.85 8.07
C THR A 239 9.31 -26.25 7.86
N GLY A 240 8.99 -27.54 7.94
CA GLY A 240 7.64 -28.06 7.74
C GLY A 240 7.48 -29.55 8.03
N ALA A 241 6.23 -30.00 8.08
CA ALA A 241 5.86 -31.41 8.25
C ALA A 241 5.04 -31.88 7.04
N GLY A 242 5.54 -32.89 6.32
CA GLY A 242 4.98 -33.31 5.04
C GLY A 242 5.27 -32.33 3.90
N SER A 243 4.75 -32.64 2.72
CA SER A 243 4.77 -31.77 1.54
C SER A 243 3.60 -32.11 0.61
N ARG A 244 3.35 -31.29 -0.42
CA ARG A 244 2.32 -31.63 -1.43
C ARG A 244 2.61 -32.96 -2.15
N ALA A 245 3.88 -33.29 -2.38
CA ALA A 245 4.29 -34.55 -3.02
C ALA A 245 4.26 -35.76 -2.06
N GLN A 246 4.44 -35.53 -0.77
CA GLN A 246 4.37 -36.53 0.29
C GLN A 246 3.57 -35.98 1.47
N PRO A 247 2.24 -35.93 1.36
CA PRO A 247 1.41 -35.34 2.39
C PRO A 247 1.29 -36.27 3.59
N LEU A 248 1.06 -35.66 4.75
CA LEU A 248 0.51 -36.34 5.91
C LEU A 248 -0.97 -36.63 5.67
N SER A 249 -1.51 -37.62 6.35
CA SER A 249 -2.85 -38.11 6.05
C SER A 249 -3.62 -38.46 7.30
N THR A 250 -4.88 -38.07 7.33
CA THR A 250 -5.86 -38.46 8.35
C THR A 250 -7.06 -39.11 7.69
N ALA A 251 -7.50 -40.26 8.21
CA ALA A 251 -8.69 -40.94 7.72
C ALA A 251 -9.97 -40.31 8.29
N ILE A 252 -10.84 -39.76 7.44
CA ILE A 252 -12.17 -39.29 7.81
C ILE A 252 -13.15 -40.46 7.69
N LYS A 253 -13.79 -40.85 8.80
CA LYS A 253 -14.64 -42.06 8.89
C LYS A 253 -16.01 -41.75 9.51
N ALA A 254 -17.04 -42.53 9.17
CA ALA A 254 -18.34 -42.44 9.87
C ALA A 254 -18.24 -42.71 11.38
N ARG A 255 -17.33 -43.61 11.78
CA ARG A 255 -17.00 -43.96 13.16
C ARG A 255 -15.51 -44.22 13.28
N ILE A 256 -14.90 -43.70 14.34
CA ILE A 256 -13.49 -43.91 14.68
C ILE A 256 -13.37 -44.98 15.78
N GLU A 257 -12.22 -45.66 15.81
CA GLU A 257 -11.89 -46.72 16.78
C GLU A 257 -10.95 -46.19 17.88
N GLY A 258 -10.08 -45.24 17.55
CA GLY A 258 -9.17 -44.57 18.47
C GLY A 258 -9.78 -43.37 19.20
N GLU A 259 -8.98 -42.78 20.07
CA GLU A 259 -9.36 -41.55 20.78
C GLU A 259 -9.53 -40.38 19.79
N PRO A 260 -10.60 -39.58 19.91
CA PRO A 260 -10.79 -38.44 19.04
C PRO A 260 -9.63 -37.44 19.20
N PRO A 261 -9.05 -36.93 18.11
CA PRO A 261 -7.88 -36.05 18.20
C PRO A 261 -8.22 -34.72 18.88
N SER A 262 -7.26 -34.15 19.60
CA SER A 262 -7.38 -32.84 20.24
C SER A 262 -6.03 -32.11 20.29
N TRP A 263 -6.05 -30.82 20.59
CA TRP A 263 -4.82 -30.10 20.92
C TRP A 263 -4.33 -30.47 22.32
N PRO A 264 -3.02 -30.38 22.60
CA PRO A 264 -2.50 -30.64 23.94
C PRO A 264 -3.18 -29.77 25.01
N GLY A 265 -3.80 -30.40 26.00
CA GLY A 265 -4.52 -29.73 27.08
C GLY A 265 -5.98 -29.36 26.77
N PHE A 266 -6.53 -29.77 25.62
CA PHE A 266 -7.91 -29.50 25.22
C PHE A 266 -8.71 -30.78 25.03
N ALA A 267 -10.01 -30.73 25.34
CA ALA A 267 -10.95 -31.81 25.00
C ALA A 267 -11.15 -31.90 23.48
N PRO A 268 -11.41 -33.08 22.90
CA PRO A 268 -11.62 -33.20 21.46
C PRO A 268 -12.80 -32.39 20.92
N PRO A 269 -12.74 -31.90 19.66
CA PRO A 269 -13.87 -31.22 19.04
C PRO A 269 -15.12 -32.10 18.97
N GLU A 270 -16.29 -31.46 19.11
CA GLU A 270 -17.59 -32.14 18.99
C GLU A 270 -18.06 -32.21 17.54
N LEU A 271 -19.01 -33.11 17.30
CA LEU A 271 -19.70 -33.20 16.01
C LEU A 271 -20.46 -31.91 15.73
N CYS A 272 -20.29 -31.41 14.51
CA CYS A 272 -21.13 -30.42 13.88
C CYS A 272 -22.48 -31.02 13.50
N VAL A 273 -23.21 -31.54 14.48
CA VAL A 273 -24.67 -31.63 14.36
C VAL A 273 -25.21 -30.20 14.31
N LYS A 274 -26.34 -30.01 13.62
CA LYS A 274 -27.11 -28.78 13.66
C LYS A 274 -27.72 -28.63 15.06
N VAL A 275 -26.88 -28.29 16.04
CA VAL A 275 -27.23 -28.00 17.43
C VAL A 275 -26.40 -26.80 17.86
N GLU A 276 -26.99 -26.04 18.75
CA GLU A 276 -26.81 -24.61 18.94
C GLU A 276 -25.36 -24.16 19.20
N SER A 277 -24.43 -24.98 19.71
CA SER A 277 -23.06 -24.56 20.06
C SER A 277 -21.99 -24.95 19.04
N GLY A 278 -21.08 -24.02 18.74
CA GLY A 278 -19.82 -24.29 18.02
C GLY A 278 -18.83 -25.15 18.81
N PRO A 279 -17.70 -25.56 18.20
CA PRO A 279 -16.71 -26.42 18.85
C PRO A 279 -16.19 -25.82 20.16
N ARG A 280 -16.01 -26.65 21.21
CA ARG A 280 -15.44 -26.27 22.53
C ARG A 280 -13.92 -25.99 22.49
N GLN A 281 -13.46 -25.37 21.42
CA GLN A 281 -12.08 -24.98 21.21
C GLN A 281 -12.04 -23.69 20.40
N CYS A 282 -11.57 -22.63 21.03
CA CYS A 282 -11.38 -21.35 20.38
C CYS A 282 -10.22 -20.60 21.04
N LEU A 283 -9.57 -19.73 20.26
CA LEU A 283 -8.63 -18.73 20.78
C LEU A 283 -9.22 -17.32 20.65
N ASP A 284 -10.12 -17.13 19.69
CA ASP A 284 -10.94 -15.93 19.52
C ASP A 284 -12.30 -16.25 18.89
N ASP A 285 -13.17 -15.25 18.87
CA ASP A 285 -14.56 -15.33 18.40
C ASP A 285 -14.69 -15.81 16.94
N ASN A 286 -13.67 -15.61 16.10
CA ASN A 286 -13.73 -16.01 14.69
C ASN A 286 -13.65 -17.53 14.50
N GLN A 287 -13.31 -18.25 15.57
CA GLN A 287 -13.29 -19.72 15.61
C GLN A 287 -14.60 -20.31 16.16
N CYS A 288 -15.57 -19.45 16.48
CA CYS A 288 -16.90 -19.84 16.94
C CYS A 288 -17.95 -19.63 15.84
N ASN A 289 -19.03 -20.40 15.91
CA ASN A 289 -20.20 -20.20 15.07
C ASN A 289 -20.87 -18.86 15.41
N ALA A 290 -21.60 -18.28 14.46
CA ALA A 290 -22.34 -17.04 14.67
C ALA A 290 -23.27 -17.14 15.90
N GLY A 291 -23.21 -16.14 16.80
CA GLY A 291 -23.96 -16.13 18.07
C GLY A 291 -23.18 -16.63 19.30
N TYR A 292 -21.92 -17.05 19.11
CA TYR A 292 -21.05 -17.58 20.17
C TYR A 292 -19.79 -16.72 20.30
N ALA A 293 -19.21 -16.68 21.48
CA ALA A 293 -17.96 -15.98 21.78
C ALA A 293 -16.97 -16.93 22.45
N CYS A 294 -15.68 -16.68 22.23
CA CYS A 294 -14.64 -17.49 22.82
C CYS A 294 -14.39 -17.08 24.26
N ILE A 295 -14.84 -17.88 25.21
CA ILE A 295 -14.66 -17.62 26.65
C ILE A 295 -13.94 -18.82 27.25
N SER A 296 -12.75 -18.57 27.83
CA SER A 296 -11.93 -19.59 28.48
C SER A 296 -11.60 -20.81 27.60
N GLY A 297 -11.45 -20.60 26.29
CA GLY A 297 -11.14 -21.66 25.33
C GLY A 297 -12.35 -22.43 24.80
N GLU A 298 -13.56 -22.07 25.21
CA GLU A 298 -14.80 -22.68 24.75
C GLU A 298 -15.68 -21.66 24.01
N CYS A 299 -16.28 -22.10 22.90
CA CYS A 299 -17.33 -21.32 22.24
C CYS A 299 -18.60 -21.37 23.09
N THR A 300 -18.78 -20.35 23.91
CA THR A 300 -19.96 -20.19 24.76
C THR A 300 -21.02 -19.39 24.02
N LYS A 301 -22.30 -19.72 24.23
CA LYS A 301 -23.41 -18.92 23.71
C LYS A 301 -23.23 -17.53 24.29
N ARG A 302 -23.21 -16.49 23.44
CA ARG A 302 -23.24 -15.12 23.95
C ARG A 302 -24.43 -15.04 24.92
N PRO A 303 -24.23 -14.69 26.20
CA PRO A 303 -25.35 -14.62 27.12
C PRO A 303 -26.43 -13.76 26.48
N ASP A 304 -27.66 -14.27 26.43
CA ASP A 304 -28.82 -13.52 25.96
C ASP A 304 -28.77 -12.20 26.70
N ALA A 305 -28.57 -11.13 25.95
CA ALA A 305 -28.05 -9.87 26.44
C ALA A 305 -28.75 -9.43 27.74
N PHE A 306 -27.99 -8.87 28.68
CA PHE A 306 -28.52 -7.73 29.43
C PHE A 306 -29.22 -6.85 28.40
N GLU A 307 -30.57 -6.80 28.45
CA GLU A 307 -31.43 -6.26 27.40
C GLU A 307 -30.66 -5.34 26.44
N GLU A 308 -30.20 -5.90 25.32
CA GLU A 308 -29.59 -5.11 24.27
C GLU A 308 -30.66 -4.09 23.88
N PRO A 309 -30.37 -2.77 23.93
CA PRO A 309 -31.25 -1.83 23.28
C PRO A 309 -31.25 -2.24 21.80
N LYS A 310 -32.41 -2.72 21.33
CA LYS A 310 -32.74 -3.10 19.95
C LYS A 310 -31.67 -2.64 18.94
N ASP A 311 -31.12 -3.60 18.19
CA ASP A 311 -30.33 -3.31 17.00
C ASP A 311 -31.06 -2.25 16.15
N THR A 312 -30.48 -1.06 16.09
CA THR A 312 -31.02 0.11 15.39
C THR A 312 -30.32 0.30 14.04
N GLY A 313 -29.50 -0.66 13.61
CA GLY A 313 -28.65 -0.56 12.42
C GLY A 313 -27.39 0.28 12.67
N PRO A 314 -26.60 0.57 11.61
CA PRO A 314 -25.40 1.38 11.73
C PRO A 314 -25.73 2.76 12.30
N ARG A 315 -24.84 3.28 13.16
CA ARG A 315 -24.98 4.62 13.75
C ARG A 315 -25.05 5.64 12.63
N LYS A 316 -26.16 6.39 12.61
CA LYS A 316 -26.43 7.32 11.51
C LYS A 316 -25.81 8.68 11.72
N ASN A 317 -25.42 9.04 12.94
CA ASN A 317 -24.90 10.34 13.27
C ASN A 317 -23.51 10.20 13.85
N TRP A 318 -22.61 11.06 13.39
CA TRP A 318 -21.22 11.07 13.80
C TRP A 318 -20.81 12.50 14.10
N VAL A 319 -20.13 12.71 15.22
CA VAL A 319 -19.47 13.98 15.55
C VAL A 319 -17.97 13.78 15.51
N SER A 320 -17.24 14.74 14.94
CA SER A 320 -15.79 14.65 14.81
C SER A 320 -15.08 15.87 15.38
N LEU A 321 -13.85 15.66 15.85
CA LEU A 321 -12.87 16.72 16.08
C LEU A 321 -11.65 16.45 15.20
N THR A 322 -11.21 17.42 14.42
CA THR A 322 -10.15 17.28 13.41
C THR A 322 -9.12 18.39 13.55
N ILE A 323 -7.84 18.03 13.43
CA ILE A 323 -6.72 18.96 13.31
C ILE A 323 -6.17 18.87 11.89
N ALA A 324 -5.89 20.01 11.27
CA ALA A 324 -5.52 20.10 9.87
C ALA A 324 -4.54 21.27 9.61
N PRO A 325 -3.22 21.01 9.49
CA PRO A 325 -2.27 22.02 9.04
C PRO A 325 -2.32 22.18 7.52
N ASP A 326 -2.30 23.42 7.04
CA ASP A 326 -2.33 23.75 5.62
C ASP A 326 -0.93 23.97 5.08
N ILE A 327 -0.68 23.48 3.87
CA ILE A 327 0.59 23.63 3.16
C ILE A 327 0.30 24.19 1.77
N SER A 328 0.61 25.48 1.57
CA SER A 328 0.37 26.15 0.31
C SER A 328 1.56 26.01 -0.65
N ILE A 329 1.26 25.98 -1.94
CA ILE A 329 2.25 25.97 -3.02
C ILE A 329 2.11 27.27 -3.81
N PHE A 330 3.14 28.11 -3.76
CA PHE A 330 3.20 29.35 -4.53
C PHE A 330 4.64 29.80 -4.76
N SER A 331 4.78 30.76 -5.67
CA SER A 331 5.99 31.54 -5.93
C SER A 331 5.57 32.99 -6.15
N GLY A 332 6.52 33.91 -6.09
CA GLY A 332 6.26 35.32 -6.42
C GLY A 332 7.56 36.06 -6.69
N GLN A 333 7.46 37.13 -7.46
CA GLN A 333 8.57 38.04 -7.70
C GLN A 333 8.21 39.42 -7.19
N ASP A 334 9.17 40.11 -6.59
CA ASP A 334 9.00 41.45 -6.01
C ASP A 334 7.76 41.54 -5.08
N VAL A 335 7.56 40.55 -4.21
CA VAL A 335 6.28 40.33 -3.50
C VAL A 335 5.89 41.46 -2.54
N CYS A 336 6.86 42.21 -2.01
CA CYS A 336 6.61 43.39 -1.18
C CYS A 336 6.53 44.71 -1.95
N SER A 337 6.65 44.69 -3.28
CA SER A 337 6.38 45.88 -4.10
C SER A 337 4.91 46.30 -4.01
N VAL A 338 4.58 47.51 -4.44
CA VAL A 338 3.20 47.99 -4.51
C VAL A 338 2.34 47.05 -5.36
N ASP A 339 2.83 46.66 -6.55
CA ASP A 339 2.11 45.73 -7.43
C ASP A 339 1.94 44.34 -6.79
N GLY A 340 2.98 43.82 -6.12
CA GLY A 340 2.92 42.56 -5.39
C GLY A 340 1.85 42.57 -4.27
N GLN A 341 1.76 43.69 -3.55
CA GLN A 341 0.79 43.85 -2.48
C GLN A 341 -0.65 44.13 -2.96
N GLU A 342 -0.82 44.86 -4.07
CA GLU A 342 -2.14 45.25 -4.57
C GLU A 342 -2.76 44.22 -5.53
N ARG A 343 -1.93 43.57 -6.37
CA ARG A 343 -2.40 42.70 -7.45
C ARG A 343 -2.06 41.23 -7.23
N GLU A 344 -0.96 40.94 -6.55
CA GLU A 344 -0.56 39.56 -6.27
C GLU A 344 -0.99 39.08 -4.88
N HIS A 345 -1.80 39.84 -4.16
CA HIS A 345 -2.39 39.44 -2.87
C HIS A 345 -1.34 39.07 -1.81
N PHE A 346 -0.25 39.83 -1.75
CA PHE A 346 0.71 39.78 -0.65
C PHE A 346 0.44 40.88 0.37
N VAL A 347 0.67 40.57 1.64
CA VAL A 347 0.73 41.58 2.71
C VAL A 347 2.09 41.45 3.36
N CYS A 348 2.93 42.47 3.24
CA CYS A 348 4.25 42.48 3.85
C CYS A 348 4.21 43.19 5.19
N VAL A 349 4.74 42.51 6.22
CA VAL A 349 4.66 42.93 7.62
C VAL A 349 6.06 42.93 8.22
N ARG A 350 6.35 43.95 9.02
CA ARG A 350 7.60 44.09 9.76
C ARG A 350 7.56 43.27 11.05
N GLU A 351 8.69 43.20 11.74
CA GLU A 351 8.79 42.49 13.03
C GLU A 351 7.87 43.09 14.11
N ASP A 352 7.65 44.40 14.08
CA ASP A 352 6.76 45.12 15.00
C ASP A 352 5.26 44.95 14.68
N GLY A 353 4.90 44.17 13.66
CA GLY A 353 3.50 43.94 13.23
C GLY A 353 2.94 45.00 12.28
N SER A 354 3.68 46.08 12.01
CA SER A 354 3.23 47.14 11.10
C SER A 354 3.37 46.74 9.62
N ARG A 355 2.48 47.26 8.77
CA ARG A 355 2.48 47.00 7.33
C ARG A 355 3.64 47.72 6.62
N TYR A 356 4.36 47.01 5.77
CA TYR A 356 5.42 47.54 4.93
C TYR A 356 4.86 48.36 3.75
N LEU A 357 5.25 49.63 3.67
CA LEU A 357 4.82 50.60 2.66
C LEU A 357 6.01 51.25 1.91
N GLY A 358 7.19 50.63 1.98
CA GLY A 358 8.40 51.13 1.32
C GLY A 358 8.39 50.94 -0.20
N ALA A 359 9.51 51.27 -0.83
CA ALA A 359 9.70 51.15 -2.26
C ALA A 359 10.91 50.24 -2.53
N PRO A 360 10.72 48.91 -2.66
CA PRO A 360 11.83 47.98 -2.88
C PRO A 360 12.49 48.21 -4.25
N THR A 361 13.80 47.95 -4.35
CA THR A 361 14.54 47.93 -5.62
C THR A 361 14.02 46.77 -6.48
N PRO A 362 13.49 47.02 -7.69
CA PRO A 362 12.96 45.96 -8.55
C PRO A 362 14.02 44.92 -8.92
N GLY A 363 13.66 43.64 -8.86
CA GLY A 363 14.52 42.54 -9.27
C GLY A 363 15.72 42.26 -8.35
N VAL A 364 15.78 42.92 -7.18
CA VAL A 364 16.84 42.70 -6.17
C VAL A 364 16.20 42.19 -4.88
N ALA A 365 16.56 40.96 -4.50
CA ALA A 365 15.94 40.24 -3.39
C ALA A 365 14.41 40.12 -3.57
N ASN A 366 13.63 40.13 -2.48
CA ASN A 366 12.16 40.26 -2.51
C ASN A 366 11.40 39.20 -3.35
N ASN A 367 12.01 38.05 -3.60
CA ASN A 367 11.43 36.97 -4.38
C ASN A 367 11.09 35.78 -3.48
N VAL A 368 10.00 35.11 -3.79
CA VAL A 368 9.60 33.85 -3.16
C VAL A 368 9.80 32.73 -4.16
N SER A 369 10.83 31.91 -3.91
CA SER A 369 11.07 30.68 -4.67
C SER A 369 9.88 29.74 -4.56
N GLY A 370 9.51 29.11 -5.69
CA GLY A 370 8.42 28.13 -5.71
C GLY A 370 8.68 26.96 -4.76
N GLY A 371 7.72 26.68 -3.90
CA GLY A 371 7.86 25.61 -2.90
C GLY A 371 6.65 25.44 -1.99
N LEU A 372 6.80 24.51 -1.06
CA LEU A 372 5.81 24.24 -0.01
C LEU A 372 6.07 25.17 1.17
N ALA A 373 5.04 25.88 1.61
CA ALA A 373 5.10 26.70 2.81
C ALA A 373 3.95 26.34 3.75
N LEU A 374 4.28 26.13 5.03
CA LEU A 374 3.29 25.90 6.08
C LEU A 374 2.46 27.18 6.25
N SER A 375 1.14 27.05 6.22
CA SER A 375 0.17 28.13 6.30
C SER A 375 -0.54 28.09 7.66
N THR A 376 -1.87 28.17 7.67
CA THR A 376 -2.73 28.05 8.85
C THR A 376 -2.75 26.65 9.42
N ILE A 377 -3.08 26.54 10.70
CA ILE A 377 -3.41 25.26 11.36
C ILE A 377 -4.85 25.34 11.82
N ARG A 378 -5.66 24.33 11.55
CA ARG A 378 -7.09 24.35 11.86
C ARG A 378 -7.48 23.30 12.86
N VAL A 379 -8.41 23.67 13.74
CA VAL A 379 -9.17 22.74 14.58
C VAL A 379 -10.63 22.86 14.17
N MET A 380 -11.25 21.74 13.83
CA MET A 380 -12.60 21.67 13.26
C MET A 380 -13.46 20.68 14.04
N ALA A 381 -14.66 21.10 14.42
CA ALA A 381 -15.72 20.22 14.86
C ALA A 381 -16.61 19.88 13.65
N GLY A 382 -17.01 18.62 13.53
CA GLY A 382 -17.83 18.13 12.42
C GLY A 382 -19.04 17.37 12.90
N TYR A 383 -20.08 17.39 12.06
CA TYR A 383 -21.23 16.49 12.16
C TYR A 383 -21.45 15.85 10.79
N ASP A 384 -21.43 14.53 10.73
CA ASP A 384 -21.66 13.74 9.53
C ASP A 384 -22.85 12.80 9.74
N ARG A 385 -23.73 12.70 8.74
CA ARG A 385 -24.88 11.78 8.73
C ARG A 385 -24.72 10.71 7.67
N LEU A 386 -24.93 9.45 8.05
CA LEU A 386 -24.90 8.29 7.16
C LEU A 386 -26.24 8.21 6.41
N PHE A 387 -26.20 8.36 5.09
CA PHE A 387 -27.39 8.36 4.23
C PHE A 387 -27.64 6.99 3.56
N LEU A 388 -26.55 6.31 3.22
CA LEU A 388 -26.51 4.96 2.66
C LEU A 388 -25.49 4.14 3.45
N ASP A 389 -25.29 2.86 3.14
CA ASP A 389 -24.37 2.00 3.88
C ASP A 389 -22.90 2.46 3.82
N ASN A 390 -22.55 3.36 2.90
CA ASN A 390 -21.18 3.83 2.64
C ASN A 390 -21.05 5.34 2.37
N ILE A 391 -22.12 6.13 2.45
CA ILE A 391 -22.06 7.59 2.18
C ILE A 391 -22.40 8.38 3.44
N LEU A 392 -21.43 9.17 3.89
CA LEU A 392 -21.60 10.23 4.88
C LEU A 392 -21.71 11.58 4.17
N ALA A 393 -22.66 12.42 4.59
CA ALA A 393 -22.61 13.84 4.26
C ALA A 393 -22.74 14.66 5.54
N GLY A 394 -21.95 15.74 5.61
CA GLY A 394 -21.77 16.45 6.84
C GLY A 394 -21.28 17.88 6.66
N VAL A 395 -21.19 18.55 7.79
CA VAL A 395 -20.69 19.92 7.91
C VAL A 395 -19.51 19.95 8.87
N ARG A 396 -18.55 20.83 8.63
CA ARG A 396 -17.49 21.15 9.60
C ARG A 396 -17.44 22.65 9.85
N ILE A 397 -17.29 23.00 11.11
CA ILE A 397 -16.99 24.35 11.57
C ILE A 397 -15.66 24.34 12.31
N GLY A 398 -14.85 25.36 12.14
CA GLY A 398 -13.54 25.37 12.78
C GLY A 398 -12.94 26.74 12.91
N PHE A 399 -11.76 26.74 13.53
CA PHE A 399 -10.97 27.94 13.76
C PHE A 399 -9.53 27.73 13.28
N ALA A 400 -8.98 28.73 12.61
CA ALA A 400 -7.62 28.75 12.12
C ALA A 400 -6.68 29.48 13.10
N PHE A 401 -5.50 28.93 13.28
CA PHE A 401 -4.39 29.44 14.06
C PHE A 401 -3.19 29.71 13.14
N ARG A 402 -2.16 30.38 13.68
CA ARG A 402 -0.99 30.85 12.90
C ARG A 402 -1.40 31.80 11.77
N THR A 403 -2.44 32.57 12.06
CA THR A 403 -2.98 33.62 11.21
C THR A 403 -2.06 34.81 11.31
N SER A 404 -2.00 35.64 10.28
CA SER A 404 -1.55 37.01 10.49
C SER A 404 -2.29 37.93 9.59
N SER A 405 -2.46 39.11 10.12
CA SER A 405 -2.63 40.31 9.36
C SER A 405 -1.86 41.39 10.12
N ALA A 406 -1.28 42.35 9.39
CA ALA A 406 -0.92 43.63 10.02
C ALA A 406 -2.13 44.18 10.78
N ASP A 407 -1.94 45.10 11.72
CA ASP A 407 -3.03 45.70 12.52
C ASP A 407 -4.24 46.17 11.70
N GLU A 408 -4.04 46.44 10.40
CA GLU A 408 -5.05 46.91 9.44
C GLU A 408 -5.59 45.83 8.47
N ALA A 409 -5.00 44.63 8.41
CA ALA A 409 -5.49 43.58 7.53
C ALA A 409 -6.57 42.71 8.22
N SER A 410 -7.67 42.46 7.54
CA SER A 410 -8.75 41.62 8.05
C SER A 410 -8.49 40.16 7.67
N PHE A 411 -8.40 39.27 8.65
CA PHE A 411 -8.31 37.83 8.45
C PHE A 411 -9.61 37.16 8.91
N LEU A 412 -10.14 36.20 8.14
CA LEU A 412 -11.28 35.38 8.54
C LEU A 412 -10.79 34.06 9.17
N PRO A 413 -10.78 33.92 10.51
CA PRO A 413 -10.29 32.70 11.16
C PRO A 413 -11.30 31.56 11.17
N VAL A 414 -12.49 31.78 10.62
CA VAL A 414 -13.56 30.79 10.60
C VAL A 414 -13.38 29.85 9.43
N HIS A 415 -13.55 28.56 9.70
CA HIS A 415 -13.71 27.50 8.70
C HIS A 415 -15.16 27.05 8.69
N ALA A 416 -15.79 27.00 7.51
CA ALA A 416 -17.10 26.43 7.29
C ALA A 416 -17.05 25.53 6.06
N GLU A 417 -17.49 24.28 6.18
CA GLU A 417 -17.34 23.27 5.13
C GLU A 417 -18.57 22.39 5.03
N LEU A 418 -18.95 22.08 3.79
CA LEU A 418 -19.80 20.95 3.45
C LEU A 418 -18.90 19.82 2.92
N ARG A 419 -19.10 18.59 3.38
CA ARG A 419 -18.35 17.41 2.91
C ARG A 419 -19.28 16.25 2.59
N GLY A 420 -19.06 15.63 1.44
CA GLY A 420 -19.55 14.29 1.11
C GLY A 420 -18.40 13.29 1.14
N THR A 421 -18.56 12.20 1.87
CA THR A 421 -17.54 11.15 2.05
C THR A 421 -18.09 9.80 1.62
N TYR A 422 -17.35 9.11 0.77
CA TYR A 422 -17.63 7.75 0.32
C TYR A 422 -16.63 6.78 0.94
N PHE A 423 -17.13 5.76 1.62
CA PHE A 423 -16.34 4.69 2.22
C PHE A 423 -16.27 3.49 1.29
N ILE A 424 -15.07 2.97 1.07
CA ILE A 424 -14.82 1.87 0.15
C ILE A 424 -15.04 0.54 0.87
N GLY A 425 -15.87 -0.33 0.31
CA GLY A 425 -16.15 -1.67 0.83
C GLY A 425 -17.64 -1.97 0.98
N LYS A 426 -17.96 -3.18 1.44
CA LYS A 426 -19.34 -3.61 1.75
C LYS A 426 -19.63 -3.34 3.22
N ASN A 427 -20.71 -2.60 3.51
CA ASN A 427 -21.17 -2.27 4.85
C ASN A 427 -20.06 -1.79 5.81
N PRO A 428 -19.29 -0.74 5.45
CA PRO A 428 -18.13 -0.29 6.22
C PRO A 428 -18.43 0.05 7.68
N PHE A 429 -19.68 0.38 8.02
CA PHE A 429 -20.12 0.73 9.37
C PHE A 429 -20.72 -0.44 10.17
N ALA A 430 -20.80 -1.64 9.59
CA ALA A 430 -21.39 -2.81 10.27
C ALA A 430 -20.43 -3.50 11.24
N SER A 431 -19.12 -3.27 11.13
CA SER A 431 -18.12 -3.83 12.03
C SER A 431 -17.05 -2.80 12.40
N ILE A 432 -16.31 -3.11 13.46
CA ILE A 432 -15.05 -2.44 13.79
C ILE A 432 -14.00 -2.73 12.70
N GLY A 433 -12.96 -1.89 12.63
CA GLY A 433 -11.83 -2.08 11.73
C GLY A 433 -11.53 -0.89 10.81
N ALA A 434 -10.71 -1.17 9.79
CA ALA A 434 -10.21 -0.21 8.82
C ALA A 434 -11.24 0.10 7.72
N ARG A 435 -11.45 1.38 7.44
CA ARG A 435 -12.45 1.91 6.50
C ARG A 435 -11.78 2.96 5.61
N PRO A 436 -11.25 2.57 4.43
CA PRO A 436 -10.72 3.52 3.46
C PRO A 436 -11.83 4.42 2.94
N PHE A 437 -11.54 5.70 2.72
CA PHE A 437 -12.52 6.66 2.23
C PHE A 437 -11.94 7.66 1.23
N VAL A 438 -12.82 8.22 0.42
CA VAL A 438 -12.58 9.39 -0.43
C VAL A 438 -13.66 10.43 -0.16
N PHE A 439 -13.37 11.71 -0.37
CA PHE A 439 -14.33 12.78 -0.13
C PHE A 439 -14.18 13.92 -1.13
N ALA A 440 -15.28 14.67 -1.24
CA ALA A 440 -15.33 15.98 -1.87
C ALA A 440 -15.88 16.99 -0.87
N ALA A 441 -15.33 18.20 -0.86
CA ALA A 441 -15.72 19.26 0.04
C ALA A 441 -15.69 20.63 -0.63
N ALA A 442 -16.52 21.54 -0.11
CA ALA A 442 -16.55 22.94 -0.51
C ALA A 442 -16.88 23.80 0.70
N GLY A 443 -16.40 25.04 0.72
CA GLY A 443 -16.62 25.88 1.89
C GLY A 443 -15.97 27.25 1.85
N LEU A 444 -15.94 27.87 3.03
CA LEU A 444 -15.33 29.15 3.31
C LEU A 444 -14.24 28.97 4.36
N ALA A 445 -13.02 29.32 4.02
CA ALA A 445 -11.88 29.39 4.92
C ALA A 445 -10.78 30.26 4.29
N GLN A 446 -10.22 31.20 5.05
CA GLN A 446 -9.05 31.95 4.59
C GLN A 446 -7.76 31.18 4.92
N ILE A 447 -6.82 31.14 3.96
CA ILE A 447 -5.49 30.52 4.10
C ILE A 447 -4.45 31.60 3.86
N ASP A 448 -3.74 31.98 4.92
CA ASP A 448 -2.65 32.94 4.82
C ASP A 448 -1.32 32.19 5.05
N THR A 449 -0.35 32.45 4.18
CA THR A 449 0.93 31.73 4.21
C THR A 449 2.10 32.69 4.43
N PRO A 450 2.74 32.67 5.62
CA PRO A 450 3.92 33.48 5.88
C PRO A 450 5.16 32.92 5.19
N VAL A 451 5.91 33.79 4.54
CA VAL A 451 7.30 33.54 4.11
C VAL A 451 8.18 34.73 4.47
N ASN A 452 9.41 34.45 4.90
CA ASN A 452 10.38 35.51 5.16
C ASN A 452 11.00 35.94 3.83
N VAL A 453 11.10 37.25 3.62
CA VAL A 453 11.76 37.84 2.46
C VAL A 453 12.69 38.96 2.91
N GLU A 454 13.79 39.13 2.20
CA GLU A 454 14.67 40.28 2.38
C GLU A 454 14.32 41.33 1.32
N VAL A 455 14.28 42.58 1.73
CA VAL A 455 14.02 43.73 0.85
C VAL A 455 15.20 44.70 0.94
N LEU A 456 15.66 45.14 -0.23
CA LEU A 456 16.52 46.31 -0.38
C LEU A 456 15.63 47.45 -0.88
N GLU A 457 15.53 48.56 -0.14
CA GLU A 457 14.79 49.75 -0.60
C GLU A 457 15.37 50.26 -1.93
N ASP A 458 14.69 51.13 -2.68
CA ASP A 458 15.26 51.85 -3.81
C ASP A 458 16.03 53.08 -3.31
N GLY A 459 17.30 53.19 -3.70
CA GLY A 459 18.22 54.19 -3.14
C GLY A 459 17.88 55.61 -3.57
N VAL A 460 17.29 55.77 -4.76
CA VAL A 460 16.85 57.07 -5.28
C VAL A 460 15.53 57.46 -4.60
N ALA A 461 14.59 56.53 -4.51
CA ALA A 461 13.28 56.74 -3.90
C ALA A 461 13.41 57.10 -2.41
N CYS A 462 14.26 56.39 -1.67
CA CYS A 462 14.44 56.63 -0.23
C CYS A 462 15.47 57.72 0.12
N GLY A 463 16.08 58.36 -0.90
CA GLY A 463 17.00 59.49 -0.72
C GLY A 463 18.36 59.11 -0.13
N ALA A 464 18.87 57.92 -0.44
CA ALA A 464 20.21 57.51 -0.03
C ALA A 464 21.28 58.41 -0.69
N ALA A 465 22.33 58.74 0.05
CA ALA A 465 23.42 59.59 -0.45
C ALA A 465 24.19 58.93 -1.61
N ASN A 466 24.31 57.60 -1.57
CA ASN A 466 24.84 56.79 -2.66
C ASN A 466 23.85 55.65 -3.00
N PRO A 467 22.95 55.84 -3.97
CA PRO A 467 21.91 54.86 -4.30
C PRO A 467 22.42 53.47 -4.70
N ALA A 468 23.65 53.37 -5.21
CA ALA A 468 24.25 52.10 -5.62
C ALA A 468 24.86 51.31 -4.45
N ASP A 469 25.09 51.96 -3.30
CA ASP A 469 25.62 51.31 -2.10
C ASP A 469 24.49 50.85 -1.18
N GLN A 470 24.41 49.54 -0.96
CA GLN A 470 23.41 48.91 -0.08
C GLN A 470 23.58 49.29 1.39
N ASN A 471 24.70 49.89 1.77
CA ASN A 471 24.94 50.40 3.13
C ASN A 471 24.61 51.88 3.27
N SER A 472 24.28 52.59 2.17
CA SER A 472 23.90 53.99 2.23
C SER A 472 22.49 54.12 2.84
N PRO A 473 22.32 54.74 4.02
CA PRO A 473 21.03 54.77 4.70
C PRO A 473 20.01 55.63 3.95
N CYS A 474 18.75 55.23 4.03
CA CYS A 474 17.64 56.04 3.55
C CYS A 474 17.44 57.28 4.45
N THR A 475 17.05 58.40 3.85
CA THR A 475 16.89 59.70 4.54
C THR A 475 15.45 60.22 4.50
N LYS A 476 14.60 59.63 3.65
CA LYS A 476 13.17 59.92 3.54
C LYS A 476 12.40 58.62 3.29
N PRO A 477 11.07 58.60 3.53
CA PRO A 477 10.26 57.44 3.20
C PRO A 477 10.35 57.09 1.71
N GLY A 478 10.45 55.80 1.39
CA GLY A 478 10.49 55.32 0.00
C GLY A 478 9.21 55.64 -0.77
N ASN A 479 8.08 55.71 -0.06
CA ASN A 479 6.78 56.05 -0.64
C ASN A 479 6.08 57.17 0.17
N PRO A 480 6.43 58.44 -0.07
CA PRO A 480 5.95 59.56 0.76
C PRO A 480 4.46 59.87 0.57
N THR A 481 3.78 59.27 -0.40
CA THR A 481 2.35 59.54 -0.66
C THR A 481 1.41 58.71 0.21
N TYR A 482 1.90 57.68 0.89
CA TYR A 482 1.08 56.86 1.79
C TYR A 482 1.10 57.43 3.21
N GLU A 483 -0.08 57.54 3.82
CA GLU A 483 -0.23 57.90 5.22
C GLU A 483 0.39 56.81 6.11
N GLY A 484 1.22 57.20 7.09
CA GLY A 484 1.98 56.25 7.92
C GLY A 484 3.36 55.83 7.37
N SER A 485 3.76 56.34 6.19
CA SER A 485 5.09 56.10 5.64
C SER A 485 6.21 56.68 6.54
N ARG A 486 7.27 55.89 6.71
CA ARG A 486 8.42 56.22 7.58
C ARG A 486 9.74 56.01 6.84
N VAL A 487 10.82 56.54 7.40
CA VAL A 487 12.18 56.25 6.90
C VAL A 487 12.47 54.79 7.20
N GLU A 488 12.68 53.99 6.15
CA GLU A 488 12.94 52.56 6.25
C GLU A 488 14.45 52.28 6.37
N PRO A 489 14.86 51.21 7.08
CA PRO A 489 16.20 50.67 6.95
C PRO A 489 16.49 50.30 5.49
N ARG A 490 17.74 50.48 5.05
CA ARG A 490 18.14 50.24 3.66
C ARG A 490 17.92 48.78 3.23
N VAL A 491 18.24 47.85 4.12
CA VAL A 491 18.00 46.41 3.99
C VAL A 491 17.14 45.96 5.17
N GLN A 492 16.09 45.19 4.92
CA GLN A 492 15.20 44.70 5.97
C GLN A 492 14.65 43.31 5.68
N SER A 493 14.45 42.53 6.74
CA SER A 493 13.73 41.26 6.69
C SER A 493 12.26 41.48 7.01
N LEU A 494 11.39 41.05 6.11
CA LEU A 494 9.93 41.15 6.23
C LEU A 494 9.29 39.77 6.22
N LYS A 495 8.08 39.68 6.76
CA LYS A 495 7.18 38.55 6.51
C LYS A 495 6.19 38.94 5.43
N ALA A 496 6.29 38.28 4.28
CA ALA A 496 5.28 38.36 3.23
C ALA A 496 4.21 37.29 3.47
N TYR A 497 2.97 37.70 3.62
CA TYR A 497 1.82 36.81 3.74
C TYR A 497 1.13 36.70 2.40
N LYS A 498 1.16 35.51 1.79
CA LYS A 498 0.31 35.22 0.64
C LYS A 498 -1.11 34.98 1.13
N GLN A 499 -2.04 35.85 0.74
CA GLN A 499 -3.46 35.72 1.09
C GLN A 499 -4.19 34.95 -0.01
N ALA A 500 -4.69 33.76 0.33
CA ALA A 500 -5.49 32.96 -0.58
C ALA A 500 -6.95 33.42 -0.58
N GLY A 501 -7.71 32.95 -1.58
CA GLY A 501 -9.14 33.18 -1.64
C GLY A 501 -9.89 32.56 -0.47
N GLN A 502 -10.99 33.17 -0.05
CA GLN A 502 -11.77 32.70 1.11
C GLN A 502 -12.70 31.52 0.78
N GLY A 503 -13.06 31.32 -0.49
CA GLY A 503 -13.80 30.12 -0.91
C GLY A 503 -12.83 28.97 -1.21
N PHE A 504 -13.26 27.73 -1.06
CA PHE A 504 -12.47 26.58 -1.51
C PHE A 504 -13.31 25.44 -2.09
N LEU A 505 -12.68 24.69 -2.99
CA LEU A 505 -13.09 23.37 -3.43
C LEU A 505 -11.99 22.36 -3.09
N ALA A 506 -12.37 21.17 -2.65
CA ALA A 506 -11.42 20.17 -2.20
C ALA A 506 -11.83 18.74 -2.56
N LEU A 507 -10.81 17.92 -2.80
CA LEU A 507 -10.91 16.48 -2.93
C LEU A 507 -9.87 15.84 -2.01
N GLY A 508 -10.16 14.66 -1.49
CA GLY A 508 -9.22 13.97 -0.65
C GLY A 508 -9.61 12.54 -0.37
N GLY A 509 -8.80 11.89 0.45
CA GLY A 509 -9.03 10.53 0.87
C GLY A 509 -8.13 10.14 2.03
N GLY A 510 -8.40 8.98 2.60
CA GLY A 510 -7.69 8.54 3.78
C GLY A 510 -8.17 7.21 4.31
N LEU A 511 -7.77 6.94 5.54
CA LEU A 511 -8.11 5.75 6.29
C LEU A 511 -8.77 6.15 7.61
N GLN A 512 -9.94 5.59 7.88
CA GLN A 512 -10.55 5.63 9.19
C GLN A 512 -10.40 4.26 9.85
N TYR A 513 -9.94 4.21 11.10
CA TYR A 513 -9.86 3.00 11.91
C TYR A 513 -10.83 3.10 13.09
N ALA A 514 -11.78 2.18 13.16
CA ALA A 514 -12.78 2.11 14.21
C ALA A 514 -12.44 0.98 15.20
N PRO A 515 -11.73 1.25 16.31
CA PRO A 515 -11.45 0.24 17.33
C PRO A 515 -12.67 -0.16 18.16
N LEU A 516 -13.70 0.69 18.20
CA LEU A 516 -14.97 0.46 18.90
C LEU A 516 -16.13 0.81 17.96
N GLU A 517 -17.33 0.28 18.21
CA GLU A 517 -18.51 0.56 17.36
C GLU A 517 -18.86 2.05 17.27
N ARG A 518 -18.56 2.81 18.33
CA ARG A 518 -18.88 4.24 18.44
C ARG A 518 -17.68 5.15 18.26
N VAL A 519 -16.45 4.65 18.17
CA VAL A 519 -15.25 5.49 18.16
C VAL A 519 -14.40 5.14 16.96
N ALA A 520 -13.99 6.15 16.22
CA ALA A 520 -13.08 6.01 15.10
C ALA A 520 -12.02 7.11 15.06
N ILE A 521 -10.84 6.77 14.57
CA ILE A 521 -9.75 7.71 14.31
C ILE A 521 -9.53 7.73 12.81
N SER A 522 -9.28 8.90 12.24
CA SER A 522 -9.10 9.09 10.80
C SER A 522 -7.82 9.84 10.53
N VAL A 523 -7.12 9.42 9.49
CA VAL A 523 -6.01 10.13 8.89
C VAL A 523 -6.31 10.28 7.41
N GLY A 524 -6.13 11.48 6.87
CA GLY A 524 -6.41 11.75 5.46
C GLY A 524 -5.53 12.84 4.89
N LEU A 525 -5.57 12.96 3.57
CA LEU A 525 -4.94 14.05 2.83
C LEU A 525 -5.99 14.73 1.97
N ARG A 526 -6.02 16.06 2.04
CA ARG A 526 -6.88 16.92 1.26
C ARG A 526 -6.04 17.75 0.28
N ALA A 527 -6.49 17.82 -0.97
CA ALA A 527 -6.02 18.80 -1.94
C ALA A 527 -7.13 19.84 -2.15
N ASN A 528 -6.77 21.11 -2.00
CA ASN A 528 -7.70 22.24 -2.09
C ASN A 528 -7.26 23.22 -3.17
N VAL A 529 -8.24 23.88 -3.77
CA VAL A 529 -8.06 25.08 -4.57
C VAL A 529 -8.92 26.18 -3.98
N THR A 530 -8.33 27.35 -3.73
CA THR A 530 -9.04 28.53 -3.20
C THR A 530 -9.64 29.43 -4.28
N LEU A 531 -10.63 30.24 -3.93
CA LEU A 531 -11.37 31.13 -4.83
C LEU A 531 -11.70 32.46 -4.12
N PRO A 532 -11.70 33.61 -4.82
CA PRO A 532 -11.37 33.78 -6.23
C PRO A 532 -9.85 33.78 -6.50
N VAL A 533 -9.03 34.05 -5.48
CA VAL A 533 -7.57 33.99 -5.59
C VAL A 533 -7.15 32.52 -5.53
N VAL A 534 -6.79 31.99 -6.69
CA VAL A 534 -6.43 30.58 -6.89
C VAL A 534 -5.10 30.28 -6.23
N THR A 535 -5.11 29.39 -5.25
CA THR A 535 -3.91 28.88 -4.57
C THR A 535 -4.11 27.39 -4.31
N PHE A 536 -3.09 26.59 -4.60
CA PHE A 536 -3.10 25.16 -4.34
C PHE A 536 -2.62 24.89 -2.92
N VAL A 537 -3.41 24.11 -2.17
CA VAL A 537 -3.11 23.81 -0.77
C VAL A 537 -3.29 22.32 -0.50
N LEU A 538 -2.27 21.70 0.07
CA LEU A 538 -2.33 20.36 0.63
C LEU A 538 -2.56 20.45 2.13
N THR A 539 -3.56 19.71 2.63
CA THR A 539 -3.94 19.72 4.04
C THR A 539 -4.04 18.28 4.54
N PRO A 540 -3.02 17.74 5.21
CA PRO A 540 -3.18 16.50 5.97
C PRO A 540 -4.20 16.72 7.10
N GLU A 541 -4.98 15.69 7.41
CA GLU A 541 -6.01 15.71 8.43
C GLU A 541 -5.84 14.55 9.39
N VAL A 542 -6.00 14.83 10.68
CA VAL A 542 -6.15 13.80 11.72
C VAL A 542 -7.39 14.12 12.52
N GLY A 543 -8.30 13.16 12.66
CA GLY A 543 -9.56 13.38 13.36
C GLY A 543 -10.03 12.20 14.19
N ALA A 544 -10.65 12.49 15.33
CA ALA A 544 -11.38 11.53 16.16
C ALA A 544 -12.88 11.72 15.94
N THR A 545 -13.63 10.62 15.83
CA THR A 545 -15.06 10.61 15.50
C THR A 545 -15.82 9.72 16.48
N ILE A 546 -16.98 10.19 16.94
CA ILE A 546 -17.88 9.45 17.83
C ILE A 546 -19.26 9.30 17.17
N GLY A 547 -19.78 8.07 17.10
CA GLY A 547 -21.08 7.74 16.52
C GLY A 547 -22.18 7.52 17.58
N PHE A 548 -23.42 7.94 17.28
CA PHE A 548 -24.58 7.80 18.15
C PHE A 548 -25.88 7.45 17.41
#